data_AF-A0AAV9CNX7-F1
#
_entry.id   AF-A0AAV9CNX7-F1
#
_cell.length_a   1.000
_cell.length_b   1.000
_cell.length_c   1.000
_cell.angle_alpha   90.00
_cell.angle_beta   90.00
_cell.angle_gamma   90.00
#
_symmetry.space_group_name_H-M   'P 1'
#
loop_
_entity.id
_entity.type
_entity.pdbx_description
1 polymer ?
#
loop_
_entity_poly.entity_id
_entity_poly.type
_entity_poly.pdbx_seq_one_letter_code
_entity_poly.pdbx_strand_id
1 'polypeptide(L)'
;MPGNLQVIYFVNSGTEANELAMMMARLYSNNISMTALRNAYHGGSAGTVGLTALNTWKYPLSQGEIHHVVNPDPYRGVFGSDAARYAKELQDHFDYGTPGKVAGFIAETIQAGGVCIADEVQSGFGCTGSHYWGFEMQGVIPDIVTMAKGIANGLPLGDVVTTP
;
A
#
# COMPACT_ATOMS: atom_id res chain seq x y z
N MET A 1 -15.43 -5.96 -8.22
CA MET A 1 -14.88 -5.72 -6.88
C MET A 1 -16.00 -5.32 -5.92
N PRO A 2 -15.82 -5.43 -4.60
CA PRO A 2 -16.76 -4.87 -3.63
C PRO A 2 -16.87 -3.34 -3.78
N GLY A 3 -18.05 -2.78 -3.51
CA GLY A 3 -18.26 -1.33 -3.44
C GLY A 3 -18.19 -0.59 -4.79
N ASN A 4 -17.49 0.56 -4.79
CA ASN A 4 -17.37 1.53 -5.88
C ASN A 4 -16.13 1.32 -6.78
N LEU A 5 -15.37 0.24 -6.57
CA LEU A 5 -14.23 -0.15 -7.39
C LEU A 5 -14.72 -0.68 -8.76
N GLN A 6 -14.65 0.17 -9.79
CA GLN A 6 -15.31 -0.05 -11.08
C GLN A 6 -14.35 -0.13 -12.27
N VAL A 7 -13.15 0.45 -12.18
CA VAL A 7 -12.20 0.54 -13.29
C VAL A 7 -10.99 -0.33 -13.03
N ILE A 8 -10.57 -1.06 -14.07
CA ILE A 8 -9.53 -2.09 -14.00
C ILE A 8 -8.43 -1.76 -15.04
N TYR A 9 -7.17 -1.72 -14.59
CA TYR A 9 -5.99 -1.47 -15.43
C TYR A 9 -4.99 -2.63 -15.33
N PHE A 10 -4.95 -3.46 -16.37
CA PHE A 10 -4.04 -4.60 -16.42
C PHE A 10 -2.58 -4.20 -16.59
N VAL A 11 -1.73 -4.90 -15.85
CA VAL A 11 -0.26 -4.84 -15.91
C VAL A 11 0.32 -6.26 -15.85
N ASN A 12 1.64 -6.41 -15.90
CA ASN A 12 2.30 -7.73 -15.95
C ASN A 12 2.83 -8.21 -14.59
N SER A 13 2.86 -7.34 -13.57
CA SER A 13 3.39 -7.69 -12.24
C SER A 13 2.81 -6.82 -11.11
N GLY A 14 3.01 -7.27 -9.86
CA GLY A 14 2.64 -6.47 -8.68
C GLY A 14 3.49 -5.21 -8.52
N THR A 15 4.75 -5.24 -8.95
CA THR A 15 5.60 -4.04 -9.00
C THR A 15 5.02 -2.99 -9.94
N GLU A 16 4.61 -3.40 -11.15
CA GLU A 16 3.97 -2.49 -12.12
C GLU A 16 2.63 -1.98 -11.59
N ALA A 17 1.88 -2.81 -10.87
CA ALA A 17 0.61 -2.43 -10.25
C ALA A 17 0.83 -1.33 -9.18
N ASN A 18 1.82 -1.52 -8.30
CA ASN A 18 2.17 -0.54 -7.28
C ASN A 18 2.75 0.76 -7.87
N GLU A 19 3.50 0.66 -8.97
CA GLU A 19 4.03 1.83 -9.67
C GLU A 19 2.93 2.65 -10.34
N LEU A 20 1.97 1.98 -10.98
CA LEU A 20 0.78 2.62 -11.55
C LEU A 20 -0.09 3.26 -10.46
N ALA A 21 -0.34 2.56 -9.36
CA ALA A 21 -1.10 3.08 -8.22
C ALA A 21 -0.42 4.31 -7.59
N MET A 22 0.89 4.27 -7.40
CA MET A 22 1.66 5.43 -6.94
C MET A 22 1.56 6.59 -7.91
N MET A 23 1.67 6.34 -9.22
CA MET A 23 1.52 7.39 -10.24
C MET A 23 0.12 8.02 -10.20
N MET A 24 -0.93 7.21 -10.11
CA MET A 24 -2.32 7.67 -9.99
C MET A 24 -2.52 8.54 -8.74
N ALA A 25 -2.06 8.07 -7.57
CA ALA A 25 -2.17 8.82 -6.32
C ALA A 25 -1.47 10.18 -6.39
N ARG A 26 -0.27 10.23 -6.99
CA ARG A 26 0.48 11.48 -7.18
C ARG A 26 -0.21 12.45 -8.12
N LEU A 27 -0.73 11.96 -9.25
CA LEU A 27 -1.44 12.80 -10.22
C LEU A 27 -2.76 13.34 -9.65
N TYR A 28 -3.49 12.51 -8.89
CA TYR A 28 -4.75 12.89 -8.27
C TYR A 28 -4.57 13.94 -7.17
N SER A 29 -3.61 13.71 -6.26
CA SER A 29 -3.33 14.60 -5.13
C SER A 29 -2.47 15.82 -5.49
N ASN A 30 -1.87 15.83 -6.68
CA ASN A 30 -0.83 16.78 -7.10
C ASN A 30 0.32 16.89 -6.08
N ASN A 31 0.74 15.74 -5.56
CA ASN A 31 1.78 15.64 -4.54
C ASN A 31 2.71 14.44 -4.85
N ILE A 32 3.94 14.44 -4.35
CA ILE A 32 4.92 13.39 -4.57
C ILE A 32 5.15 12.50 -3.33
N SER A 33 4.83 13.00 -2.14
CA SER A 33 5.15 12.38 -0.86
C SER A 33 4.29 11.14 -0.62
N MET A 34 4.89 9.95 -0.53
CA MET A 34 4.16 8.71 -0.21
C MET A 34 4.52 8.24 1.20
N THR A 35 3.58 7.55 1.85
CA THR A 35 3.84 6.92 3.15
C THR A 35 3.63 5.40 3.05
N ALA A 36 4.56 4.64 3.62
CA ALA A 36 4.52 3.17 3.68
C ALA A 36 4.86 2.68 5.09
N LEU A 37 4.51 1.44 5.41
CA LEU A 37 4.86 0.82 6.69
C LEU A 37 6.33 0.35 6.69
N ARG A 38 6.99 0.42 7.85
CA ARG A 38 8.23 -0.34 8.07
C ARG A 38 7.96 -1.83 7.87
N ASN A 39 8.96 -2.59 7.40
CA ASN A 39 8.83 -4.02 7.11
C ASN A 39 7.86 -4.37 5.94
N ALA A 40 7.42 -3.40 5.14
CA ALA A 40 6.59 -3.64 3.95
C ALA A 40 7.41 -3.99 2.70
N TYR A 41 6.81 -4.71 1.74
CA TYR A 41 7.38 -5.00 0.44
C TYR A 41 6.42 -4.62 -0.69
N HIS A 42 6.76 -3.59 -1.47
CA HIS A 42 5.92 -3.06 -2.56
C HIS A 42 6.60 -3.17 -3.93
N GLY A 43 7.61 -4.04 -4.05
CA GLY A 43 8.33 -4.31 -5.29
C GLY A 43 9.76 -3.77 -5.32
N GLY A 44 10.38 -3.83 -6.49
CA GLY A 44 11.81 -3.56 -6.67
C GLY A 44 12.15 -2.66 -7.86
N SER A 45 11.18 -2.00 -8.50
CA SER A 45 11.48 -1.00 -9.54
C SER A 45 12.01 0.28 -8.89
N ALA A 46 12.62 1.16 -9.69
CA ALA A 46 13.11 2.44 -9.19
C ALA A 46 11.98 3.28 -8.55
N GLY A 47 10.75 3.15 -9.04
CA GLY A 47 9.58 3.82 -8.48
C GLY A 47 9.10 3.22 -7.16
N THR A 48 9.13 1.90 -7.00
CA THR A 48 8.54 1.22 -5.83
C THR A 48 9.55 0.78 -4.77
N VAL A 49 10.85 0.72 -5.07
CA VAL A 49 11.91 0.37 -4.10
C VAL A 49 11.94 1.33 -2.91
N GLY A 50 11.49 2.57 -3.12
CA GLY A 50 11.32 3.55 -2.05
C GLY A 50 10.26 3.14 -1.03
N LEU A 51 9.18 2.51 -1.48
CA LEU A 51 8.06 2.01 -0.67
C LEU A 51 8.41 0.71 0.07
N THR A 52 9.37 -0.06 -0.45
CA THR A 52 9.87 -1.28 0.21
C THR A 52 10.75 -0.92 1.41
N ALA A 53 10.38 -1.42 2.59
CA ALA A 53 10.99 -1.10 3.87
C ALA A 53 11.71 -2.29 4.52
N LEU A 54 12.35 -3.12 3.68
CA LEU A 54 13.18 -4.26 4.07
C LEU A 54 14.65 -3.98 3.73
N ASN A 55 15.55 -4.10 4.70
CA ASN A 55 16.96 -3.78 4.50
C ASN A 55 17.64 -4.62 3.40
N THR A 56 17.27 -5.90 3.28
CA THR A 56 17.79 -6.82 2.24
C THR A 56 17.42 -6.39 0.82
N TRP A 57 16.35 -5.61 0.67
CA TRP A 57 15.81 -5.15 -0.62
C TRP A 57 15.99 -3.63 -0.81
N LYS A 58 16.85 -2.98 -0.01
CA LYS A 58 17.21 -1.57 -0.14
C LYS A 58 18.48 -1.41 -0.98
N TYR A 59 18.32 -0.79 -2.14
CA TYR A 59 19.43 -0.43 -3.03
C TYR A 59 19.77 1.06 -2.92
N PRO A 60 21.03 1.47 -3.17
CA PRO A 60 21.47 2.87 -3.10
C PRO A 60 20.99 3.67 -4.33
N LEU A 61 19.68 3.73 -4.53
CA LEU A 61 19.01 4.45 -5.60
C LEU A 61 18.30 5.68 -5.01
N SER A 62 18.01 6.69 -5.86
CA SER A 62 17.14 7.79 -5.45
C SER A 62 15.71 7.27 -5.31
N GLN A 63 15.08 7.50 -4.16
CA GLN A 63 13.79 6.90 -3.79
C GLN A 63 12.62 7.90 -3.77
N GLY A 64 12.87 9.19 -4.08
CA GLY A 64 11.86 10.24 -3.96
C GLY A 64 11.48 10.56 -2.51
N GLU A 65 10.36 11.25 -2.30
CA GLU A 65 9.86 11.60 -0.97
C GLU A 65 9.00 10.47 -0.42
N ILE A 66 9.62 9.54 0.32
CA ILE A 66 8.94 8.38 0.92
C ILE A 66 9.17 8.37 2.43
N HIS A 67 8.07 8.22 3.16
CA HIS A 67 8.08 8.15 4.62
C HIS A 67 7.73 6.75 5.09
N HIS A 68 8.48 6.25 6.08
CA HIS A 68 8.24 4.94 6.68
C HIS A 68 7.77 5.06 8.12
N VAL A 69 6.48 4.80 8.35
CA VAL A 69 5.85 4.83 9.68
C VAL A 69 5.89 3.47 10.36
N VAL A 70 5.60 3.43 11.66
CA VAL A 70 5.71 2.20 12.44
C VAL A 70 4.71 1.15 11.95
N ASN A 71 5.16 -0.09 11.82
CA ASN A 71 4.29 -1.22 11.50
C ASN A 71 3.42 -1.60 12.71
N PRO A 72 2.08 -1.66 12.59
CA PRO A 72 1.18 -2.12 13.65
C PRO A 72 1.24 -3.63 13.86
N ASP A 73 2.37 -4.12 14.38
CA ASP A 73 2.58 -5.54 14.72
C ASP A 73 2.14 -5.81 16.19
N PRO A 74 1.08 -6.61 16.44
CA PRO A 74 0.61 -6.90 17.80
C PRO A 74 1.62 -7.64 18.69
N TYR A 75 2.57 -8.35 18.09
CA TYR A 75 3.55 -9.18 18.80
C TYR A 75 4.88 -8.46 19.03
N ARG A 76 5.39 -7.74 18.02
CA ARG A 76 6.73 -7.08 18.09
C ARG A 76 6.68 -5.56 18.06
N GLY A 77 5.52 -4.98 17.79
CA GLY A 77 5.36 -3.55 17.65
C GLY A 77 5.36 -2.84 19.00
N VAL A 78 5.80 -1.58 18.98
CA VAL A 78 6.04 -0.76 20.19
C VAL A 78 4.77 -0.52 21.02
N PHE A 79 3.58 -0.64 20.41
CA PHE A 79 2.30 -0.44 21.08
C PHE A 79 1.49 -1.75 21.22
N GLY A 80 2.08 -2.91 20.90
CA GLY A 80 1.36 -4.19 20.95
C GLY A 80 0.10 -4.16 20.08
N SER A 81 -1.03 -4.60 20.63
CA SER A 81 -2.34 -4.63 19.94
C SER A 81 -3.12 -3.30 19.98
N ASP A 82 -2.55 -2.21 20.52
CA ASP A 82 -3.22 -0.91 20.62
C ASP A 82 -3.19 -0.15 19.28
N ALA A 83 -4.16 -0.46 18.41
CA ALA A 83 -4.30 0.17 17.10
C ALA A 83 -4.45 1.71 17.17
N ALA A 84 -5.05 2.25 18.23
CA ALA A 84 -5.29 3.68 18.36
C ALA A 84 -3.97 4.45 18.52
N ARG A 85 -2.97 3.86 19.18
CA ARG A 85 -1.64 4.46 19.30
C ARG A 85 -0.87 4.46 17.99
N TYR A 86 -1.00 3.43 17.16
CA TYR A 86 -0.41 3.45 15.82
C TYR A 86 -1.06 4.51 14.94
N ALA A 87 -2.39 4.63 14.98
CA ALA A 87 -3.09 5.68 14.26
C ALA A 87 -2.67 7.09 14.73
N LYS A 88 -2.42 7.26 16.03
CA LYS A 88 -1.90 8.52 16.58
C LYS A 88 -0.47 8.80 16.12
N GLU A 89 0.42 7.80 16.15
CA GLU A 89 1.81 7.96 15.67
C GLU A 89 1.86 8.35 14.20
N LEU A 90 1.00 7.74 13.39
CA LEU A 90 0.82 8.08 11.99
C LEU A 90 0.32 9.51 11.79
N GLN A 91 -0.65 9.97 12.60
CA GLN A 91 -1.10 11.35 12.57
C GLN A 91 0.02 12.32 12.99
N ASP A 92 0.75 12.02 14.06
CA ASP A 92 1.92 12.80 14.50
C ASP A 92 2.99 12.86 13.39
N HIS A 93 3.20 11.75 12.66
CA HIS A 93 4.11 11.71 11.52
C HIS A 93 3.62 12.58 10.36
N PHE A 94 2.32 12.65 10.09
CA PHE A 94 1.79 13.58 9.10
C PHE A 94 1.97 15.04 9.53
N ASP A 95 1.72 15.35 10.80
CA ASP A 95 1.79 16.70 11.32
C ASP A 95 3.22 17.26 11.38
N TYR A 96 4.21 16.41 11.68
CA TYR A 96 5.59 16.83 11.93
C TYR A 96 6.64 16.22 11.00
N GLY A 97 6.34 15.07 10.38
CA GLY A 97 7.25 14.31 9.54
C GLY A 97 7.00 14.48 8.04
N THR A 98 5.93 15.18 7.64
CA THR A 98 5.59 15.46 6.24
C THR A 98 5.31 16.95 6.03
N PRO A 99 5.22 17.43 4.77
CA PRO A 99 4.74 18.79 4.47
C PRO A 99 3.26 19.07 4.83
N GLY A 100 2.60 18.20 5.61
CA GLY A 100 1.17 18.25 5.94
C GLY A 100 0.25 17.81 4.80
N LYS A 101 0.83 17.35 3.68
CA LYS A 101 0.12 16.79 2.54
C LYS A 101 0.89 15.56 2.07
N VAL A 102 0.17 14.48 1.79
CA VAL A 102 0.73 13.25 1.20
C VAL A 102 -0.08 12.86 -0.03
N ALA A 103 0.58 12.23 -0.99
CA ALA A 103 -0.04 11.71 -2.18
C ALA A 103 -0.90 10.47 -1.90
N GLY A 104 -0.42 9.60 -1.00
CA GLY A 104 -1.14 8.43 -0.57
C GLY A 104 -0.40 7.65 0.50
N PHE A 105 -1.15 6.75 1.13
CA PHE A 105 -0.62 5.74 2.03
C PHE A 105 -0.80 4.37 1.38
N ILE A 106 0.30 3.64 1.26
CA ILE A 106 0.30 2.27 0.77
C ILE A 106 0.70 1.34 1.90
N ALA A 107 -0.10 0.31 2.11
CA ALA A 107 0.26 -0.78 2.98
C ALA A 107 -0.32 -2.09 2.44
N GLU A 108 0.37 -3.17 2.78
CA GLU A 108 -0.21 -4.50 2.73
C GLU A 108 -1.36 -4.50 3.74
N THR A 109 -2.58 -4.52 3.18
CA THR A 109 -3.88 -4.35 3.83
C THR A 109 -3.86 -3.63 5.20
N ILE A 110 -3.69 -2.28 5.23
CA ILE A 110 -4.20 -1.31 6.25
C ILE A 110 -4.27 0.11 5.62
N GLN A 111 -5.16 0.97 6.13
CA GLN A 111 -5.45 2.35 5.69
C GLN A 111 -4.83 3.47 6.53
N ALA A 112 -4.52 4.61 5.90
CA ALA A 112 -4.25 5.90 6.54
C ALA A 112 -4.53 7.09 5.60
N GLY A 113 -4.73 8.28 6.17
CA GLY A 113 -5.16 9.51 5.47
C GLY A 113 -4.38 9.83 4.17
N GLY A 114 -5.13 10.14 3.11
CA GLY A 114 -4.67 10.23 1.73
C GLY A 114 -5.43 9.24 0.83
N VAL A 115 -5.01 9.07 -0.42
CA VAL A 115 -5.51 7.97 -1.26
C VAL A 115 -5.06 6.66 -0.61
N CYS A 116 -6.02 5.80 -0.26
CA CYS A 116 -5.72 4.48 0.26
C CYS A 116 -5.41 3.52 -0.89
N ILE A 117 -4.19 2.97 -0.87
CA ILE A 117 -3.80 1.88 -1.73
C ILE A 117 -3.68 0.60 -0.88
N ALA A 118 -4.58 -0.37 -1.11
CA ALA A 118 -4.48 -1.70 -0.53
C ALA A 118 -3.65 -2.61 -1.44
N ASP A 119 -2.47 -3.02 -0.99
CA ASP A 119 -1.64 -4.00 -1.69
C ASP A 119 -2.13 -5.42 -1.37
N GLU A 120 -2.90 -5.99 -2.31
CA GLU A 120 -3.49 -7.32 -2.24
C GLU A 120 -2.75 -8.32 -3.13
N VAL A 121 -1.50 -8.02 -3.52
CA VAL A 121 -0.66 -8.92 -4.33
C VAL A 121 -0.44 -10.27 -3.63
N GLN A 122 -0.42 -10.29 -2.29
CA GLN A 122 -0.29 -11.52 -1.49
C GLN A 122 -1.60 -11.96 -0.84
N SER A 123 -2.35 -11.02 -0.26
CA SER A 123 -3.54 -11.28 0.56
C SER A 123 -4.82 -11.51 -0.25
N GLY A 124 -4.85 -11.09 -1.52
CA GLY A 124 -6.02 -11.24 -2.39
C GLY A 124 -6.30 -12.69 -2.79
N PHE A 125 -7.41 -12.89 -3.51
CA PHE A 125 -7.87 -14.19 -4.04
C PHE A 125 -8.09 -15.27 -2.97
N GLY A 126 -8.61 -14.87 -1.82
CA GLY A 126 -8.99 -15.81 -0.76
C GLY A 126 -7.82 -16.36 0.06
N CYS A 127 -6.62 -15.80 -0.07
CA CYS A 127 -5.45 -16.24 0.70
C CYS A 127 -5.67 -16.10 2.22
N THR A 128 -6.45 -15.10 2.64
CA THR A 128 -6.85 -14.85 4.04
C THR A 128 -8.02 -15.72 4.52
N GLY A 129 -8.56 -16.58 3.64
CA GLY A 129 -9.53 -17.64 3.95
C GLY A 129 -10.99 -17.19 3.97
N SER A 130 -11.37 -16.34 4.93
CA SER A 130 -12.78 -16.01 5.20
C SER A 130 -13.43 -15.05 4.18
N HIS A 131 -12.61 -14.27 3.47
CA HIS A 131 -13.03 -13.28 2.50
C HIS A 131 -12.17 -13.40 1.24
N TYR A 132 -12.66 -12.86 0.14
CA TYR A 132 -11.92 -12.92 -1.12
C TYR A 132 -10.75 -11.92 -1.13
N TRP A 133 -10.88 -10.82 -0.38
CA TRP A 133 -9.84 -9.80 -0.20
C TRP A 133 -9.46 -9.62 1.27
N GLY A 134 -8.18 -9.29 1.53
CA GLY A 134 -7.70 -8.96 2.87
C GLY A 134 -8.43 -7.75 3.46
N PHE A 135 -8.66 -6.70 2.67
CA PHE A 135 -9.30 -5.47 3.15
C PHE A 135 -10.75 -5.69 3.63
N GLU A 136 -11.45 -6.69 3.08
CA GLU A 136 -12.81 -7.05 3.52
C GLU A 136 -12.79 -7.62 4.94
N MET A 137 -11.80 -8.45 5.29
CA MET A 137 -11.63 -8.98 6.65
C MET A 137 -11.49 -7.86 7.68
N GLN A 138 -10.84 -6.76 7.29
CA GLN A 138 -10.56 -5.64 8.17
C GLN A 138 -11.65 -4.56 8.17
N GLY A 139 -12.69 -4.70 7.34
CA GLY A 139 -13.77 -3.71 7.23
C GLY A 139 -13.31 -2.38 6.60
N VAL A 140 -12.32 -2.45 5.70
CA VAL A 140 -11.64 -1.30 5.09
C VAL A 140 -12.15 -1.09 3.66
N ILE A 141 -12.37 0.16 3.22
CA ILE A 141 -12.82 0.49 1.85
C ILE A 141 -11.71 1.27 1.12
N PRO A 142 -10.83 0.61 0.34
CA PRO A 142 -9.72 1.26 -0.35
C PRO A 142 -10.15 2.06 -1.59
N ASP A 143 -9.37 3.08 -1.95
CA ASP A 143 -9.56 3.86 -3.19
C ASP A 143 -8.92 3.14 -4.39
N ILE A 144 -7.78 2.48 -4.15
CA ILE A 144 -7.03 1.70 -5.13
C ILE A 144 -6.67 0.33 -4.52
N VAL A 145 -6.82 -0.72 -5.30
CA VAL A 145 -6.38 -2.09 -4.96
C VAL A 145 -5.38 -2.56 -5.98
N THR A 146 -4.18 -2.95 -5.56
CA THR A 146 -3.18 -3.56 -6.43
C THR A 146 -3.15 -5.07 -6.25
N MET A 147 -3.00 -5.81 -7.34
CA MET A 147 -2.99 -7.27 -7.31
C MET A 147 -2.07 -7.86 -8.38
N ALA A 148 -1.59 -9.08 -8.13
CA ALA A 148 -0.87 -9.91 -9.08
C ALA A 148 -0.91 -11.36 -8.58
N LYS A 149 0.13 -12.15 -8.83
CA LYS A 149 0.33 -13.51 -8.31
C LYS A 149 -0.90 -14.42 -8.48
N GLY A 150 -1.75 -14.50 -7.46
CA GLY A 150 -2.95 -15.33 -7.42
C GLY A 150 -3.94 -15.04 -8.56
N ILE A 151 -3.95 -13.82 -9.12
CA ILE A 151 -4.86 -13.44 -10.21
C ILE A 151 -4.79 -14.36 -11.43
N ALA A 152 -3.61 -14.89 -11.73
CA ALA A 152 -3.39 -15.76 -12.88
C ALA A 152 -2.67 -17.06 -12.52
N ASN A 153 -2.72 -17.46 -11.25
CA ASN A 153 -2.16 -18.72 -10.75
C ASN A 153 -0.72 -19.02 -11.26
N GLY A 154 0.14 -17.99 -11.24
CA GLY A 154 1.54 -18.10 -11.65
C GLY A 154 1.86 -17.66 -13.09
N LEU A 155 0.86 -17.32 -13.91
CA LEU A 155 1.11 -16.59 -15.16
C LEU A 155 1.40 -15.10 -14.86
N PRO A 156 2.23 -14.42 -15.68
CA PRO A 156 2.54 -13.00 -15.47
C PRO A 156 1.31 -12.13 -15.78
N LEU A 157 0.61 -11.75 -14.72
CA LEU A 157 -0.51 -10.82 -14.75
C LEU A 157 -0.56 -10.08 -13.40
N GLY A 158 -0.77 -8.78 -13.48
CA GLY A 158 -1.11 -7.90 -12.37
C GLY A 158 -2.21 -6.93 -12.79
N ASP A 159 -2.75 -6.22 -11.84
CA ASP A 159 -3.88 -5.33 -12.08
C ASP A 159 -3.98 -4.27 -10.97
N VAL A 160 -4.55 -3.13 -11.33
CA VAL A 160 -4.90 -2.03 -10.44
C VAL A 160 -6.37 -1.75 -10.61
N VAL A 161 -7.14 -1.86 -9.53
CA VAL A 161 -8.56 -1.54 -9.52
C VAL A 161 -8.79 -0.25 -8.75
N THR A 162 -9.51 0.70 -9.34
CA THR A 162 -9.80 2.00 -8.73
C THR A 162 -11.29 2.32 -8.77
N THR A 163 -11.67 3.30 -7.96
CA THR A 163 -12.94 4.01 -8.14
C THR A 163 -12.90 4.88 -9.42
N PRO A 164 -14.06 5.25 -10.01
CA PRO A 164 -14.12 6.15 -11.17
C PRO A 164 -13.52 7.53 -10.92
#